data_AF-A0A3A4ZIP3-F1
#
_entry.id   AF-A0A3A4ZIP3-F1
#
_cell.length_a   1.000
_cell.length_b   1.000
_cell.length_c   1.000
_cell.angle_alpha   90.00
_cell.angle_beta   90.00
_cell.angle_gamma   90.00
#
_symmetry.space_group_name_H-M   'P 1'
#
loop_
_entity.id
_entity.type
_entity.pdbx_description
1 polymer ?
#
loop_
_entity_poly.entity_id
_entity_poly.type
_entity_poly.pdbx_seq_one_letter_code
_entity_poly.pdbx_strand_id
1 'polypeptide(L)'
;MQKEKSKVSPKLAVVCLILFSLFFFSTRIPRLYDDVINPDAVNWHFRSEQFVNGLKYFQLEKTYQHYHPGVTLMWVTGLPVEIYKQISGERIYNHENFEDFDFTAKISLVFVQFVLTILILFILSQLLGFWSALGITVFYSFEPFFTGNSRLYHLDTLFSLLTFLSLLFVYSGLEKRNNRHAVLGGVFGGLAFLTKSIGIGIFVYVFLALFWAVWKKYVTTRYMLIFLSTFLLSVFVFFPALWVRPAYYIAEIFSESERIGLRRGHEQIVFGETLETAGPEFYFLVLLVKFSPFILLGTFFYFSWNLYKAIKGYKIAFTSEMKVIIFTGIFYLGYFLVMTLSSKKIDRYMVTLFPYFAVL
;
A
#
# COMPACT_ATOMS: atom_id res chain seq x y z
N MET A 1 -12.70 -10.00 -29.34
CA MET A 1 -11.89 -11.22 -29.18
C MET A 1 -11.44 -11.34 -27.74
N GLN A 2 -12.11 -12.17 -26.94
CA GLN A 2 -11.56 -12.62 -25.66
C GLN A 2 -10.30 -13.45 -26.00
N LYS A 3 -9.11 -12.92 -25.69
CA LYS A 3 -7.91 -13.77 -25.62
C LYS A 3 -8.24 -14.92 -24.67
N GLU A 4 -8.12 -16.16 -25.12
CA GLU A 4 -8.07 -17.32 -24.23
C GLU A 4 -7.00 -17.04 -23.19
N LYS A 5 -7.41 -16.72 -21.96
CA LYS A 5 -6.48 -16.64 -20.84
C LYS A 5 -5.83 -18.01 -20.75
N SER A 6 -4.51 -18.08 -20.96
CA SER A 6 -3.77 -19.35 -20.97
C SER A 6 -4.16 -20.16 -19.73
N LYS A 7 -4.84 -21.29 -19.94
CA LYS A 7 -5.28 -22.14 -18.82
C LYS A 7 -4.04 -22.84 -18.26
N VAL A 8 -3.51 -22.28 -17.18
CA VAL A 8 -2.44 -22.92 -16.39
C VAL A 8 -3.05 -24.12 -15.66
N SER A 9 -2.34 -25.25 -15.66
CA SER A 9 -2.82 -26.42 -14.92
C SER A 9 -2.89 -26.10 -13.42
N PRO A 10 -3.93 -26.54 -12.69
CA PRO A 10 -4.05 -26.25 -11.26
C PRO A 10 -2.83 -26.71 -10.46
N LYS A 11 -2.24 -27.85 -10.83
CA LYS A 11 -1.01 -28.37 -10.22
C LYS A 11 0.18 -27.42 -10.41
N LEU A 12 0.38 -26.91 -11.64
CA LEU A 12 1.47 -25.97 -11.90
C LEU A 12 1.27 -24.63 -11.17
N ALA A 13 0.03 -24.13 -11.13
CA ALA A 13 -0.29 -22.91 -10.38
C ALA A 13 0.04 -23.06 -8.88
N VAL A 14 -0.32 -24.19 -8.27
CA VAL A 14 0.02 -24.49 -6.87
C VAL A 14 1.53 -24.55 -6.66
N VAL A 15 2.27 -25.23 -7.53
CA VAL A 15 3.74 -25.29 -7.44
C VAL A 15 4.36 -23.89 -7.52
N CYS A 16 3.91 -23.05 -8.47
CA CYS A 16 4.38 -21.67 -8.58
C CYS A 16 4.07 -20.84 -7.32
N LEU A 17 2.89 -21.01 -6.71
CA LEU A 17 2.54 -20.32 -5.47
C LEU A 17 3.39 -20.78 -4.28
N ILE A 18 3.68 -22.08 -4.18
CA ILE A 18 4.59 -22.62 -3.15
C ILE A 18 5.98 -22.02 -3.33
N LEU A 19 6.53 -22.05 -4.56
CA LEU A 19 7.84 -21.47 -4.85
C LEU A 19 7.86 -19.97 -4.53
N PHE A 20 6.86 -19.21 -5.00
CA PHE A 20 6.73 -17.80 -4.68
C PHE A 20 6.73 -17.54 -3.17
N SER A 21 5.99 -18.35 -2.40
CA SER A 21 5.91 -18.24 -0.94
C SER A 21 7.26 -18.53 -0.28
N LEU A 22 7.94 -19.59 -0.70
CA LEU A 22 9.28 -19.93 -0.21
C LEU A 22 10.27 -18.80 -0.47
N PHE A 23 10.29 -18.22 -1.68
CA PHE A 23 11.15 -17.08 -2.00
C PHE A 23 10.75 -15.81 -1.24
N PHE A 24 9.45 -15.56 -1.07
CA PHE A 24 8.96 -14.41 -0.32
C PHE A 24 9.48 -14.44 1.12
N PHE A 25 9.37 -15.59 1.79
CA PHE A 25 9.85 -15.73 3.16
C PHE A 25 11.38 -15.83 3.25
N SER A 26 12.06 -16.47 2.30
CA SER A 26 13.53 -16.54 2.30
C SER A 26 14.22 -15.18 2.14
N THR A 27 13.53 -14.19 1.57
CA THR A 27 14.05 -12.81 1.45
C THR A 27 13.71 -11.92 2.65
N ARG A 28 12.72 -12.29 3.47
CA ARG A 28 12.17 -11.43 4.54
C ARG A 28 12.40 -11.94 5.95
N ILE A 29 12.53 -13.25 6.16
CA ILE A 29 12.70 -13.85 7.49
C ILE A 29 14.16 -13.91 7.94
N PRO A 30 15.15 -14.29 7.11
CA PRO A 30 16.52 -14.42 7.59
C PRO A 30 17.01 -13.11 8.19
N ARG A 31 17.61 -13.18 9.39
CA ARG A 31 18.10 -12.02 10.17
C ARG A 31 17.02 -11.00 10.57
N LEU A 32 15.73 -11.28 10.42
CA LEU A 32 14.68 -10.31 10.78
C LEU A 32 14.69 -9.90 12.27
N TYR A 33 15.30 -10.73 13.11
CA TYR A 33 15.52 -10.49 14.53
C TYR A 33 16.52 -9.35 14.79
N ASP A 34 17.62 -9.31 14.05
CA ASP A 34 18.80 -8.48 14.32
C ASP A 34 19.41 -7.83 13.06
N ASP A 35 18.58 -7.51 12.05
CA ASP A 35 19.02 -6.92 10.79
C ASP A 35 19.11 -5.39 10.82
N VAL A 36 18.06 -4.74 11.32
CA VAL A 36 17.88 -3.29 11.19
C VAL A 36 17.18 -2.73 12.42
N ILE A 37 17.84 -1.76 13.04
CA ILE A 37 17.22 -0.83 13.99
C ILE A 37 16.79 0.41 13.21
N ASN A 38 15.47 0.61 13.08
CA ASN A 38 14.88 1.77 12.41
C ASN A 38 14.44 2.80 13.47
N PRO A 39 14.84 4.09 13.37
CA PRO A 39 14.42 5.13 14.32
C PRO A 39 12.88 5.27 14.41
N ASP A 40 12.15 5.00 13.32
CA ASP A 40 10.69 5.02 13.35
C ASP A 40 10.09 3.80 14.08
N ALA A 41 10.80 2.66 14.11
CA ALA A 41 10.30 1.45 14.77
C ALA A 41 10.09 1.68 16.28
N VAL A 42 10.99 2.42 16.93
CA VAL A 42 10.85 2.79 18.35
C VAL A 42 9.53 3.55 18.58
N ASN A 43 9.21 4.49 17.71
CA ASN A 43 7.93 5.22 17.78
C ASN A 43 6.74 4.30 17.53
N TRP A 44 6.83 3.37 16.59
CA TRP A 44 5.74 2.43 16.28
C TRP A 44 5.49 1.39 17.37
N HIS A 45 6.54 0.96 18.09
CA HIS A 45 6.40 0.15 19.31
C HIS A 45 5.58 0.88 20.36
N PHE A 46 5.98 2.09 20.74
CA PHE A 46 5.26 2.89 21.74
C PHE A 46 3.80 3.12 21.33
N ARG A 47 3.56 3.53 20.08
CA ARG A 47 2.20 3.81 19.58
C ARG A 47 1.33 2.57 19.59
N SER A 48 1.87 1.43 19.15
CA SER A 48 1.12 0.17 19.13
C SER A 48 0.78 -0.30 20.54
N GLU A 49 1.70 -0.14 21.50
CA GLU A 49 1.41 -0.44 22.90
C GLU A 49 0.30 0.45 23.45
N GLN A 50 0.35 1.78 23.20
CA GLN A 50 -0.70 2.70 23.65
C GLN A 50 -2.05 2.40 22.98
N PHE A 51 -2.05 2.03 21.70
CA PHE A 51 -3.23 1.61 20.97
C PHE A 51 -3.88 0.38 21.62
N VAL A 52 -3.08 -0.66 21.89
CA VAL A 52 -3.56 -1.89 22.56
C VAL A 52 -4.04 -1.60 23.97
N ASN A 53 -3.33 -0.77 24.74
CA ASN A 53 -3.78 -0.35 26.07
C ASN A 53 -5.12 0.40 25.99
N GLY A 54 -5.31 1.26 24.99
CA GLY A 54 -6.59 1.91 24.71
C GLY A 54 -7.73 0.92 24.53
N LEU A 55 -7.49 -0.18 23.80
CA LEU A 55 -8.47 -1.25 23.65
C LEU A 55 -8.73 -2.01 24.96
N LYS A 56 -7.66 -2.44 25.64
CA LYS A 56 -7.74 -3.27 26.87
C LYS A 56 -8.46 -2.57 28.01
N TYR A 57 -8.23 -1.27 28.17
CA TYR A 57 -8.79 -0.47 29.25
C TYR A 57 -9.98 0.38 28.81
N PHE A 58 -10.50 0.15 27.61
CA PHE A 58 -11.63 0.89 27.02
C PHE A 58 -11.43 2.43 26.98
N GLN A 59 -10.17 2.85 26.90
CA GLN A 59 -9.73 4.23 26.69
C GLN A 59 -9.58 4.48 25.20
N LEU A 60 -10.70 4.45 24.47
CA LEU A 60 -10.72 4.40 23.01
C LEU A 60 -10.06 5.62 22.35
N GLU A 61 -10.02 6.76 23.04
CA GLU A 61 -9.26 7.95 22.66
C GLU A 61 -7.76 7.67 22.44
N LYS A 62 -7.18 6.72 23.18
CA LYS A 62 -5.77 6.30 23.02
C LYS A 62 -5.53 5.50 21.74
N THR A 63 -6.56 5.14 20.99
CA THR A 63 -6.34 4.54 19.66
C THR A 63 -5.95 5.57 18.60
N TYR A 64 -6.04 6.87 18.89
CA TYR A 64 -5.42 7.94 18.11
C TYR A 64 -4.01 8.25 18.63
N GLN A 65 -2.99 7.89 17.86
CA GLN A 65 -1.59 8.00 18.27
C GLN A 65 -0.78 9.03 17.47
N HIS A 66 -1.16 9.26 16.22
CA HIS A 66 -0.44 10.19 15.34
C HIS A 66 -1.30 10.66 14.16
N TYR A 67 -0.89 11.77 13.52
CA TYR A 67 -1.58 12.35 12.36
C TYR A 67 -1.54 11.45 11.12
N HIS A 68 -0.45 10.70 10.94
CA HIS A 68 -0.48 9.51 10.09
C HIS A 68 -1.12 8.40 10.92
N PRO A 69 -2.38 8.02 10.64
CA PRO A 69 -3.17 7.33 11.65
C PRO A 69 -2.53 6.02 12.10
N GLY A 70 -1.86 5.28 11.20
CA GLY A 70 -1.10 4.08 11.52
C GLY A 70 -1.94 2.97 12.15
N VAL A 71 -3.26 3.11 12.12
CA VAL A 71 -4.22 2.27 12.84
C VAL A 71 -4.15 0.84 12.34
N THR A 72 -4.05 0.65 11.02
CA THR A 72 -3.90 -0.70 10.44
C THR A 72 -2.59 -1.35 10.83
N LEU A 73 -1.49 -0.58 10.93
CA LEU A 73 -0.21 -1.12 11.41
C LEU A 73 -0.34 -1.56 12.86
N MET A 74 -0.90 -0.72 13.74
CA MET A 74 -1.06 -1.02 15.16
C MET A 74 -1.98 -2.22 15.42
N TRP A 75 -3.02 -2.43 14.60
CA TRP A 75 -3.81 -3.68 14.64
C TRP A 75 -2.97 -4.91 14.28
N VAL A 76 -2.17 -4.82 13.20
CA VAL A 76 -1.37 -5.93 12.68
C VAL A 76 -0.23 -6.33 13.62
N THR A 77 0.38 -5.36 14.31
CA THR A 77 1.57 -5.60 15.13
C THR A 77 1.30 -5.58 16.62
N GLY A 78 0.39 -4.72 17.08
CA GLY A 78 0.10 -4.55 18.51
C GLY A 78 -0.55 -5.79 19.13
N LEU A 79 -1.51 -6.42 18.44
CA LEU A 79 -2.16 -7.63 18.97
C LEU A 79 -1.18 -8.81 19.12
N PRO A 80 -0.36 -9.19 18.12
CA PRO A 80 0.64 -10.24 18.29
C PRO A 80 1.66 -9.94 19.39
N VAL A 81 2.13 -8.69 19.48
CA VAL A 81 3.05 -8.24 20.54
C VAL A 81 2.42 -8.39 21.92
N GLU A 82 1.15 -8.02 22.09
CA GLU A 82 0.44 -8.18 23.36
C GLU A 82 0.25 -9.66 23.71
N ILE A 83 -0.06 -10.51 22.73
CA ILE A 83 -0.14 -11.96 22.94
C ILE A 83 1.22 -12.51 23.41
N TYR A 84 2.31 -12.10 22.76
CA TYR A 84 3.67 -12.47 23.19
C TYR A 84 3.97 -11.99 24.62
N LYS A 85 3.59 -10.76 24.96
CA LYS A 85 3.70 -10.17 26.31
C LYS A 85 3.02 -11.03 27.38
N GLN A 86 1.82 -11.54 27.09
CA GLN A 86 1.05 -12.39 28.01
C GLN A 86 1.64 -13.79 28.16
N ILE A 87 2.21 -14.36 27.08
CA ILE A 87 2.79 -15.70 27.08
C ILE A 87 4.17 -15.73 27.75
N SER A 88 5.04 -14.76 27.43
CA SER A 88 6.40 -14.65 27.99
C SER A 88 6.40 -14.20 29.45
N GLY A 89 5.38 -13.46 29.88
CA GLY A 89 5.32 -12.82 31.19
C GLY A 89 6.15 -11.52 31.26
N GLU A 90 6.79 -11.12 30.17
CA GLU A 90 7.57 -9.89 30.09
C GLU A 90 6.65 -8.68 29.98
N ARG A 91 6.64 -7.81 30.99
CA ARG A 91 5.70 -6.68 31.04
C ARG A 91 6.28 -5.35 30.61
N ILE A 92 7.60 -5.23 30.59
CA ILE A 92 8.33 -3.98 30.41
C ILE A 92 9.25 -4.15 29.21
N TYR A 93 9.11 -3.26 28.22
CA TYR A 93 10.07 -3.11 27.14
C TYR A 93 11.36 -2.52 27.69
N ASN A 94 12.49 -3.18 27.45
CA ASN A 94 13.82 -2.71 27.78
C ASN A 94 14.80 -3.11 26.66
N HIS A 95 16.08 -2.81 26.85
CA HIS A 95 17.11 -3.12 25.86
C HIS A 95 17.42 -4.62 25.73
N GLU A 96 17.08 -5.43 26.74
CA GLU A 96 17.36 -6.87 26.78
C GLU A 96 16.32 -7.67 25.98
N ASN A 97 15.07 -7.20 25.92
CA ASN A 97 13.98 -7.89 25.24
C ASN A 97 13.43 -7.16 24.00
N PHE A 98 14.00 -6.00 23.66
CA PHE A 98 13.56 -5.22 22.50
C PHE A 98 13.52 -6.06 21.21
N GLU A 99 14.54 -6.90 20.99
CA GLU A 99 14.65 -7.71 19.76
C GLU A 99 13.52 -8.75 19.64
N ASP A 100 13.08 -9.35 20.74
CA ASP A 100 11.98 -10.32 20.73
C ASP A 100 10.64 -9.66 20.36
N PHE A 101 10.38 -8.49 20.94
CA PHE A 101 9.20 -7.71 20.64
C PHE A 101 9.22 -7.14 19.22
N ASP A 102 10.38 -6.64 18.77
CA ASP A 102 10.58 -6.13 17.41
C ASP A 102 10.44 -7.24 16.38
N PHE A 103 11.02 -8.40 16.62
CA PHE A 103 10.83 -9.58 15.79
C PHE A 103 9.36 -9.98 15.70
N THR A 104 8.64 -10.01 16.83
CA THR A 104 7.21 -10.35 16.88
C THR A 104 6.37 -9.37 16.05
N ALA A 105 6.65 -8.07 16.14
CA ALA A 105 5.97 -7.05 15.33
C ALA A 105 6.32 -7.18 13.84
N LYS A 106 7.60 -7.36 13.51
CA LYS A 106 8.08 -7.49 12.13
C LYS A 106 7.54 -8.75 11.46
N ILE A 107 7.57 -9.91 12.13
CA ILE A 107 7.13 -11.17 11.54
C ILE A 107 5.62 -11.17 11.28
N SER A 108 4.82 -10.56 12.17
CA SER A 108 3.37 -10.42 11.94
C SER A 108 3.08 -9.51 10.76
N LEU A 109 3.81 -8.41 10.64
CA LEU A 109 3.70 -7.50 9.50
C LEU A 109 4.10 -8.17 8.18
N VAL A 110 5.23 -8.88 8.15
CA VAL A 110 5.69 -9.66 6.98
C VAL A 110 4.63 -10.67 6.55
N PHE A 111 3.99 -11.37 7.51
CA PHE A 111 2.93 -12.32 7.21
C PHE A 111 1.69 -11.65 6.62
N VAL A 112 1.25 -10.50 7.15
CA VAL A 112 0.12 -9.75 6.57
C VAL A 112 0.45 -9.24 5.17
N GLN A 113 1.67 -8.74 4.94
CA GLN A 113 2.11 -8.34 3.61
C GLN A 113 2.14 -9.51 2.61
N PHE A 114 2.51 -10.71 3.06
CA PHE A 114 2.41 -11.93 2.25
C PHE A 114 0.96 -12.20 1.83
N VAL A 115 0.01 -12.19 2.77
CA VAL A 115 -1.41 -12.40 2.48
C VAL A 115 -1.93 -11.36 1.48
N LEU A 116 -1.62 -10.08 1.68
CA LEU A 116 -2.02 -9.00 0.75
C LEU A 116 -1.41 -9.20 -0.65
N THR A 117 -0.17 -9.66 -0.72
CA THR A 117 0.52 -9.95 -1.99
C THR A 117 -0.13 -11.12 -2.73
N ILE A 118 -0.52 -12.19 -2.02
CA ILE A 118 -1.28 -13.31 -2.61
C ILE A 118 -2.66 -12.85 -3.11
N LEU A 119 -3.33 -11.95 -2.38
CA LEU A 119 -4.60 -11.36 -2.83
C LEU A 119 -4.42 -10.49 -4.08
N ILE A 120 -3.32 -9.74 -4.19
CA ILE A 120 -2.95 -8.99 -5.41
C ILE A 120 -2.72 -9.95 -6.58
N LEU A 121 -1.93 -11.02 -6.38
CA LEU A 121 -1.72 -12.05 -7.40
C LEU A 121 -3.05 -12.65 -7.85
N PHE A 122 -3.92 -13.00 -6.91
CA PHE A 122 -5.25 -13.54 -7.20
C PHE A 122 -6.07 -12.60 -8.06
N ILE A 123 -6.25 -11.33 -7.68
CA ILE A 123 -7.09 -10.40 -8.44
C ILE A 123 -6.47 -10.07 -9.80
N LEU A 124 -5.14 -9.90 -9.89
CA LEU A 124 -4.42 -9.73 -11.15
C LEU A 124 -4.60 -10.96 -12.06
N SER A 125 -4.60 -12.18 -11.51
CA SER A 125 -4.76 -13.41 -12.30
C SER A 125 -6.13 -13.44 -12.98
N GLN A 126 -7.14 -12.89 -12.30
CA GLN A 126 -8.48 -12.75 -12.86
C GLN A 126 -8.59 -11.62 -13.88
N LEU A 127 -7.73 -10.59 -13.82
CA LEU A 127 -7.75 -9.46 -14.75
C LEU A 127 -6.90 -9.75 -15.99
N LEU A 128 -5.63 -10.11 -15.79
CA LEU A 128 -4.57 -10.16 -16.79
C LEU A 128 -4.11 -11.59 -17.13
N GLY A 129 -4.57 -12.60 -16.39
CA GLY A 129 -4.12 -13.99 -16.51
C GLY A 129 -3.01 -14.34 -15.52
N PHE A 130 -2.84 -15.64 -15.24
CA PHE A 130 -1.95 -16.13 -14.18
C PHE A 130 -0.49 -15.73 -14.36
N TRP A 131 0.08 -15.91 -15.55
CA TRP A 131 1.50 -15.61 -15.79
C TRP A 131 1.83 -14.12 -15.66
N SER A 132 0.97 -13.25 -16.21
CA SER A 132 1.11 -11.81 -16.03
C SER A 132 1.02 -11.42 -14.56
N ALA A 133 0.05 -11.98 -13.83
CA ALA A 133 -0.10 -11.73 -12.41
C ALA A 133 1.11 -12.19 -11.59
N LEU A 134 1.58 -13.42 -11.82
CA LEU A 134 2.76 -13.96 -11.18
C LEU A 134 3.98 -13.08 -11.48
N GLY A 135 4.20 -12.72 -12.75
CA GLY A 135 5.27 -11.83 -13.19
C GLY A 135 5.25 -10.49 -12.46
N ILE A 136 4.12 -9.77 -12.49
CA ILE A 136 3.94 -8.49 -11.80
C ILE A 136 4.27 -8.63 -10.31
N THR A 137 3.71 -9.66 -9.65
CA THR A 137 3.95 -9.87 -8.22
C THR A 137 5.38 -10.24 -7.88
N VAL A 138 6.06 -11.01 -8.73
CA VAL A 138 7.48 -11.32 -8.59
C VAL A 138 8.30 -10.03 -8.75
N PHE A 139 8.05 -9.24 -9.79
CA PHE A 139 8.81 -8.02 -10.04
C PHE A 139 8.74 -7.09 -8.84
N TYR A 140 7.56 -6.58 -8.45
CA TYR A 140 7.54 -5.63 -7.32
C TYR A 140 7.95 -6.26 -5.99
N SER A 141 7.63 -7.54 -5.73
CA SER A 141 7.91 -8.16 -4.42
C SER A 141 9.40 -8.43 -4.22
N PHE A 142 10.16 -8.65 -5.28
CA PHE A 142 11.60 -8.95 -5.18
C PHE A 142 12.48 -7.76 -5.60
N GLU A 143 11.89 -6.58 -5.85
CA GLU A 143 12.65 -5.34 -5.93
C GLU A 143 13.44 -5.11 -4.63
N PRO A 144 14.75 -4.79 -4.68
CA PRO A 144 15.56 -4.61 -3.48
C PRO A 144 15.02 -3.53 -2.54
N PHE A 145 14.59 -2.38 -3.08
CA PHE A 145 14.06 -1.29 -2.26
C PHE A 145 12.71 -1.65 -1.63
N PHE A 146 11.83 -2.33 -2.36
CA PHE A 146 10.55 -2.83 -1.82
C PHE A 146 10.79 -3.88 -0.74
N THR A 147 11.69 -4.84 -0.99
CA THR A 147 12.07 -5.89 -0.03
C THR A 147 12.64 -5.30 1.25
N GLY A 148 13.58 -4.36 1.15
CA GLY A 148 14.15 -3.67 2.31
C GLY A 148 13.08 -3.00 3.15
N ASN A 149 12.19 -2.21 2.52
CA ASN A 149 11.08 -1.54 3.23
C ASN A 149 10.02 -2.52 3.77
N SER A 150 9.86 -3.69 3.16
CA SER A 150 8.91 -4.72 3.61
C SER A 150 9.31 -5.37 4.94
N ARG A 151 10.61 -5.37 5.25
CA ARG A 151 11.19 -5.94 6.48
C ARG A 151 11.19 -4.96 7.66
N LEU A 152 11.08 -3.67 7.39
CA LEU A 152 11.05 -2.65 8.43
C LEU A 152 9.71 -2.71 9.17
N TYR A 153 9.76 -2.45 10.48
CA TYR A 153 8.55 -2.18 11.25
C TYR A 153 8.03 -0.77 10.91
N HIS A 154 7.38 -0.68 9.75
CA HIS A 154 6.86 0.56 9.20
C HIS A 154 5.67 0.29 8.29
N LEU A 155 4.92 1.34 7.98
CA LEU A 155 3.62 1.24 7.33
C LEU A 155 3.63 1.43 5.80
N ASP A 156 4.77 1.78 5.18
CA ASP A 156 4.83 2.14 3.74
C ASP A 156 4.43 1.00 2.82
N THR A 157 5.00 -0.18 3.06
CA THR A 157 4.71 -1.40 2.28
C THR A 157 3.25 -1.82 2.47
N LEU A 158 2.75 -1.75 3.71
CA LEU A 158 1.36 -2.05 4.03
C LEU A 158 0.41 -1.10 3.29
N PHE A 159 0.70 0.21 3.32
CA PHE A 159 -0.05 1.23 2.59
C PHE A 159 -0.04 0.98 1.09
N SER A 160 1.13 0.67 0.52
CA SER A 160 1.31 0.37 -0.90
C SER A 160 0.42 -0.79 -1.36
N LEU A 161 0.45 -1.91 -0.63
CA LEU A 161 -0.31 -3.11 -0.97
C LEU A 161 -1.82 -2.91 -0.84
N LEU A 162 -2.28 -2.27 0.25
CA LEU A 162 -3.70 -1.97 0.47
C LEU A 162 -4.25 -1.01 -0.59
N THR A 163 -3.48 0.02 -0.94
CA THR A 163 -3.82 1.00 -1.98
C THR A 163 -3.99 0.30 -3.32
N PHE A 164 -3.00 -0.49 -3.73
CA PHE A 164 -3.05 -1.20 -5.01
C PHE A 164 -4.22 -2.20 -5.05
N LEU A 165 -4.42 -2.95 -3.98
CA LEU A 165 -5.51 -3.92 -3.88
C LEU A 165 -6.89 -3.26 -3.96
N SER A 166 -7.08 -2.11 -3.30
CA SER A 166 -8.31 -1.31 -3.40
C SER A 166 -8.61 -0.92 -4.86
N LEU A 167 -7.61 -0.36 -5.57
CA LEU A 167 -7.75 0.06 -6.96
C LEU A 167 -8.06 -1.13 -7.89
N LEU A 168 -7.39 -2.28 -7.70
CA LEU A 168 -7.61 -3.48 -8.50
C LEU A 168 -9.01 -4.07 -8.27
N PHE A 169 -9.51 -4.09 -7.04
CA PHE A 169 -10.87 -4.53 -6.76
C PHE A 169 -11.89 -3.58 -7.38
N VAL A 170 -11.73 -2.26 -7.19
CA VAL A 170 -12.62 -1.27 -7.81
C VAL A 170 -12.66 -1.44 -9.33
N TYR A 171 -11.49 -1.55 -9.99
CA TYR A 171 -11.40 -1.75 -11.43
C TYR A 171 -12.03 -3.08 -11.88
N SER A 172 -11.75 -4.19 -11.19
CA SER A 172 -12.37 -5.49 -11.50
C SER A 172 -13.89 -5.46 -11.35
N GLY A 173 -14.42 -4.71 -10.37
CA GLY A 173 -15.85 -4.53 -10.23
C GLY A 173 -16.47 -3.61 -11.29
N LEU A 174 -15.73 -2.64 -11.84
CA LEU A 174 -16.14 -1.86 -13.01
C LEU A 174 -16.27 -2.76 -14.25
N GLU A 175 -15.29 -3.64 -14.51
CA GLU A 175 -15.30 -4.53 -15.68
C GLU A 175 -16.33 -5.67 -15.54
N LYS A 176 -16.46 -6.27 -14.34
CA LYS A 176 -17.32 -7.45 -14.11
C LYS A 176 -18.70 -7.12 -13.55
N ARG A 177 -18.99 -5.85 -13.25
CA ARG A 177 -20.22 -5.38 -12.58
C ARG A 177 -20.53 -6.12 -11.27
N ASN A 178 -19.48 -6.44 -10.50
CA ASN A 178 -19.60 -7.26 -9.30
C ASN A 178 -19.55 -6.41 -8.02
N ASN A 179 -20.69 -6.27 -7.34
CA ASN A 179 -20.80 -5.49 -6.10
C ASN A 179 -19.89 -5.97 -4.97
N ARG A 180 -19.50 -7.26 -4.93
CA ARG A 180 -18.54 -7.75 -3.92
C ARG A 180 -17.17 -7.08 -4.05
N HIS A 181 -16.81 -6.70 -5.27
CA HIS A 181 -15.56 -5.98 -5.52
C HIS A 181 -15.64 -4.51 -5.07
N ALA A 182 -16.83 -3.89 -5.08
CA ALA A 182 -17.01 -2.58 -4.43
C ALA A 182 -16.79 -2.67 -2.92
N VAL A 183 -17.31 -3.73 -2.27
CA VAL A 183 -17.11 -3.98 -0.84
C VAL A 183 -15.62 -4.12 -0.53
N LEU A 184 -14.92 -5.01 -1.24
CA LEU A 184 -13.49 -5.22 -1.02
C LEU A 184 -12.67 -3.96 -1.34
N GLY A 185 -13.00 -3.26 -2.42
CA GLY A 185 -12.38 -1.99 -2.78
C GLY A 185 -12.53 -0.92 -1.68
N GLY A 186 -13.74 -0.78 -1.13
CA GLY A 186 -14.02 0.13 -0.03
C GLY A 186 -13.29 -0.27 1.25
N VAL A 187 -13.31 -1.55 1.62
CA VAL A 187 -12.59 -2.06 2.80
C VAL A 187 -11.09 -1.80 2.71
N PHE A 188 -10.44 -2.23 1.63
CA PHE A 188 -8.99 -2.01 1.46
C PHE A 188 -8.64 -0.53 1.32
N GLY A 189 -9.51 0.29 0.71
CA GLY A 189 -9.33 1.74 0.63
C GLY A 189 -9.41 2.41 2.00
N GLY A 190 -10.37 2.00 2.83
CA GLY A 190 -10.51 2.49 4.21
C GLY A 190 -9.31 2.10 5.06
N LEU A 191 -8.84 0.85 4.96
CA LEU A 191 -7.61 0.40 5.62
C LEU A 191 -6.36 1.16 5.12
N ALA A 192 -6.27 1.47 3.82
CA ALA A 192 -5.17 2.28 3.30
C ALA A 192 -5.17 3.71 3.89
N PHE A 193 -6.34 4.35 4.01
CA PHE A 193 -6.47 5.65 4.70
C PHE A 193 -6.11 5.55 6.19
N LEU A 194 -6.54 4.49 6.87
CA LEU A 194 -6.16 4.22 8.26
C LEU A 194 -4.68 3.88 8.44
N THR A 195 -4.00 3.45 7.38
CA THR A 195 -2.56 3.26 7.38
C THR A 195 -1.86 4.62 7.23
N LYS A 196 -2.24 5.43 6.24
CA LYS A 196 -1.76 6.80 6.03
C LYS A 196 -2.86 7.76 5.64
N SER A 197 -2.83 8.96 6.20
CA SER A 197 -3.76 10.05 5.88
C SER A 197 -3.79 10.39 4.37
N ILE A 198 -2.65 10.31 3.67
CA ILE A 198 -2.62 10.51 2.20
C ILE A 198 -3.42 9.45 1.41
N GLY A 199 -3.75 8.32 2.04
CA GLY A 199 -4.69 7.33 1.52
C GLY A 199 -6.09 7.88 1.23
N ILE A 200 -6.44 9.07 1.74
CA ILE A 200 -7.66 9.79 1.35
C ILE A 200 -7.72 10.04 -0.17
N GLY A 201 -6.56 10.12 -0.84
CA GLY A 201 -6.50 10.23 -2.29
C GLY A 201 -7.23 9.10 -3.01
N ILE A 202 -7.29 7.89 -2.42
CA ILE A 202 -8.03 6.75 -2.98
C ILE A 202 -9.51 7.06 -2.98
N PHE A 203 -10.03 7.58 -1.86
CA PHE A 203 -11.43 7.97 -1.75
C PHE A 203 -11.78 9.02 -2.81
N VAL A 204 -10.98 10.08 -2.92
CA VAL A 204 -11.21 11.16 -3.90
C VAL A 204 -11.18 10.63 -5.32
N TYR A 205 -10.12 9.91 -5.69
CA TYR A 205 -9.97 9.36 -7.04
C TYR A 205 -11.09 8.39 -7.40
N VAL A 206 -11.34 7.39 -6.54
CA VAL A 206 -12.36 6.37 -6.81
C VAL A 206 -13.75 6.97 -6.80
N PHE A 207 -14.06 7.91 -5.90
CA PHE A 207 -15.34 8.60 -5.91
C PHE A 207 -15.59 9.30 -7.24
N LEU A 208 -14.63 10.08 -7.74
CA LEU A 208 -14.74 10.77 -9.03
C LEU A 208 -14.85 9.79 -10.20
N ALA A 209 -14.05 8.72 -10.20
CA ALA A 209 -14.10 7.68 -11.23
C ALA A 209 -15.46 6.96 -11.25
N LEU A 210 -16.00 6.61 -10.08
CA LEU A 210 -17.32 5.97 -9.97
C LEU A 210 -18.45 6.94 -10.29
N PHE A 211 -18.37 8.21 -9.88
CA PHE A 211 -19.34 9.23 -10.25
C PHE A 211 -19.43 9.37 -11.78
N TRP A 212 -18.28 9.49 -12.45
CA TRP A 212 -18.22 9.51 -13.91
C TRP A 212 -18.75 8.21 -14.53
N ALA A 213 -18.42 7.06 -13.96
CA ALA A 213 -18.87 5.76 -14.45
C ALA A 213 -20.39 5.57 -14.28
N VAL A 214 -20.99 6.11 -13.22
CA VAL A 214 -22.45 6.15 -13.01
C VAL A 214 -23.10 7.08 -14.03
N TRP A 215 -22.56 8.29 -14.24
CA TRP A 215 -23.05 9.23 -15.26
C TRP A 215 -23.09 8.54 -16.63
N LYS A 216 -21.99 7.89 -17.02
CA LYS A 216 -21.86 7.19 -18.31
C LYS A 216 -22.57 5.83 -18.33
N LYS A 217 -23.29 5.45 -17.28
CA LYS A 217 -24.04 4.20 -17.15
C LYS A 217 -23.18 2.92 -17.30
N TYR A 218 -21.88 3.01 -17.00
CA TYR A 218 -20.99 1.84 -16.94
C TYR A 218 -21.30 0.97 -15.72
N VAL A 219 -21.60 1.62 -14.59
CA VAL A 219 -22.02 1.00 -13.32
C VAL A 219 -23.26 1.68 -12.74
N THR A 220 -23.84 1.05 -11.72
CA THR A 220 -25.03 1.56 -11.03
C THR A 220 -24.67 2.46 -9.86
N THR A 221 -25.56 3.39 -9.49
CA THR A 221 -25.44 4.19 -8.25
C THR A 221 -25.25 3.30 -7.02
N ARG A 222 -25.88 2.12 -7.01
CA ARG A 222 -25.71 1.10 -5.95
C ARG A 222 -24.25 0.69 -5.78
N TYR A 223 -23.50 0.47 -6.86
CA TYR A 223 -22.09 0.09 -6.78
C TYR A 223 -21.27 1.19 -6.10
N MET A 224 -21.48 2.45 -6.50
CA MET A 224 -20.84 3.61 -5.89
C MET A 224 -21.18 3.73 -4.39
N LEU A 225 -22.46 3.59 -4.03
CA LEU A 225 -22.89 3.65 -2.63
C LEU A 225 -22.31 2.51 -1.79
N ILE A 226 -22.16 1.30 -2.34
CA ILE A 226 -21.51 0.18 -1.65
C ILE A 226 -20.03 0.48 -1.39
N PHE A 227 -19.30 1.01 -2.37
CA PHE A 227 -17.91 1.41 -2.16
C PHE A 227 -17.80 2.47 -1.05
N LEU A 228 -18.62 3.53 -1.13
CA LEU A 228 -18.59 4.62 -0.16
C LEU A 228 -18.96 4.15 1.25
N SER A 229 -20.02 3.37 1.39
CA SER A 229 -20.46 2.87 2.70
C SER A 229 -19.43 1.94 3.31
N THR A 230 -18.84 1.04 2.53
CA THR A 230 -17.83 0.09 3.05
C THR A 230 -16.48 0.74 3.33
N PHE A 231 -16.10 1.78 2.60
CA PHE A 231 -14.96 2.63 2.94
C PHE A 231 -15.19 3.30 4.30
N LEU A 232 -16.29 4.03 4.45
CA LEU A 232 -16.60 4.77 5.69
C LEU A 232 -16.79 3.83 6.89
N LEU A 233 -17.48 2.71 6.68
CA LEU A 233 -17.69 1.70 7.72
C LEU A 233 -16.35 1.08 8.16
N SER A 234 -15.44 0.81 7.23
CA SER A 234 -14.12 0.27 7.58
C SER A 234 -13.31 1.28 8.39
N VAL A 235 -13.31 2.55 7.97
CA VAL A 235 -12.66 3.63 8.73
C VAL A 235 -13.25 3.73 10.14
N PHE A 236 -14.58 3.71 10.27
CA PHE A 236 -15.23 3.80 11.57
C PHE A 236 -14.97 2.58 12.45
N VAL A 237 -15.17 1.36 11.94
CA VAL A 237 -15.05 0.11 12.71
C VAL A 237 -13.63 -0.14 13.20
N PHE A 238 -12.63 0.09 12.34
CA PHE A 238 -11.24 -0.18 12.69
C PHE A 238 -10.58 0.97 13.46
N PHE A 239 -11.25 2.11 13.66
CA PHE A 239 -10.68 3.26 14.36
C PHE A 239 -11.52 3.70 15.57
N PRO A 240 -11.36 3.03 16.73
CA PRO A 240 -12.22 3.25 17.90
C PRO A 240 -12.23 4.67 18.45
N ALA A 241 -11.18 5.47 18.26
CA ALA A 241 -11.17 6.90 18.63
C ALA A 241 -12.33 7.66 17.97
N LEU A 242 -12.72 7.28 16.75
CA LEU A 242 -13.87 7.87 16.06
C LEU A 242 -15.21 7.58 16.74
N TRP A 243 -15.29 6.59 17.64
CA TRP A 243 -16.51 6.29 18.39
C TRP A 243 -16.71 7.29 19.54
N VAL A 244 -15.63 7.94 19.98
CA VAL A 244 -15.67 8.92 21.07
C VAL A 244 -15.88 10.33 20.53
N ARG A 245 -15.01 10.79 19.61
CA ARG A 245 -15.06 12.16 19.05
C ARG A 245 -14.71 12.19 17.56
N PRO A 246 -15.59 11.73 16.66
CA PRO A 246 -15.26 11.54 15.24
C PRO A 246 -14.82 12.82 14.53
N ALA A 247 -15.56 13.92 14.70
CA ALA A 247 -15.23 15.19 14.07
C ALA A 247 -13.86 15.74 14.50
N TYR A 248 -13.53 15.58 15.78
CA TYR A 248 -12.26 16.03 16.35
C TYR A 248 -11.07 15.28 15.74
N TYR A 249 -11.08 13.94 15.77
CA TYR A 249 -9.94 13.16 15.27
C TYR A 249 -9.77 13.26 13.75
N ILE A 250 -10.86 13.36 12.99
CA ILE A 250 -10.76 13.61 11.55
C ILE A 250 -10.14 14.98 11.27
N ALA A 251 -10.59 16.04 11.97
CA ALA A 251 -9.99 17.36 11.85
C ALA A 251 -8.50 17.35 12.21
N GLU A 252 -8.13 16.69 13.31
CA GLU A 252 -6.76 16.59 13.79
C GLU A 252 -5.83 15.86 12.80
N ILE A 253 -6.30 14.78 12.16
CA ILE A 253 -5.54 14.06 11.13
C ILE A 253 -5.18 14.99 9.98
N PHE A 254 -6.13 15.80 9.51
CA PHE A 254 -5.90 16.69 8.37
C PHE A 254 -5.09 17.94 8.74
N SER A 255 -5.37 18.57 9.89
CA SER A 255 -4.63 19.76 10.35
C SER A 255 -3.15 19.44 10.57
N GLU A 256 -2.84 18.35 11.27
CA GLU A 256 -1.46 17.97 11.55
C GLU A 256 -0.77 17.36 10.32
N SER A 257 -1.50 16.65 9.44
CA SER A 257 -0.93 16.21 8.14
C SER A 257 -0.54 17.39 7.26
N GLU A 258 -1.34 18.46 7.22
CA GLU A 258 -1.01 19.69 6.49
C GLU A 258 0.20 20.39 7.12
N ARG A 259 0.18 20.55 8.44
CA ARG A 259 1.26 21.21 9.18
C ARG A 259 2.61 20.50 9.02
N ILE A 260 2.63 19.17 9.11
CA ILE A 260 3.88 18.40 9.13
C ILE A 260 4.30 17.96 7.73
N GLY A 261 3.34 17.63 6.85
CA GLY A 261 3.62 17.22 5.48
C GLY A 261 3.92 18.39 4.55
N LEU A 262 3.08 19.44 4.60
CA LEU A 262 3.15 20.54 3.64
C LEU A 262 3.99 21.73 4.13
N ARG A 263 4.05 22.01 5.45
CA ARG A 263 4.74 23.20 5.95
C ARG A 263 6.13 22.96 6.54
N ARG A 264 6.44 21.74 6.97
CA ARG A 264 7.76 21.40 7.53
C ARG A 264 8.53 20.53 6.54
N GLY A 265 9.79 20.88 6.31
CA GLY A 265 10.70 20.07 5.51
C GLY A 265 11.19 18.84 6.28
N HIS A 266 12.09 18.11 5.64
CA HIS A 266 12.85 17.02 6.24
C HIS A 266 14.26 17.06 5.68
N GLU A 267 15.25 17.22 6.57
CA GLU A 267 16.65 17.26 6.17
C GLU A 267 17.03 15.99 5.38
N GLN A 268 17.64 16.22 4.23
CA GLN A 268 18.07 15.17 3.32
C GLN A 268 19.26 15.66 2.50
N ILE A 269 20.07 14.73 2.02
CA ILE A 269 21.23 15.06 1.19
C ILE A 269 20.86 14.85 -0.28
N VAL A 270 20.98 15.89 -1.09
CA VAL A 270 20.73 15.87 -2.54
C VAL A 270 21.95 16.46 -3.24
N PHE A 271 22.54 15.71 -4.17
CA PHE A 271 23.78 16.12 -4.86
C PHE A 271 24.95 16.55 -3.93
N GLY A 272 25.01 15.99 -2.72
CA GLY A 272 26.05 16.30 -1.74
C GLY A 272 25.71 17.48 -0.82
N GLU A 273 24.58 18.16 -1.03
CA GLU A 273 24.12 19.28 -0.19
C GLU A 273 23.02 18.84 0.77
N THR A 274 23.11 19.28 2.02
CA THR A 274 22.04 19.08 3.02
C THR A 274 20.96 20.11 2.79
N LEU A 275 19.77 19.67 2.40
CA LEU A 275 18.60 20.50 2.14
C LEU A 275 17.47 20.14 3.10
N GLU A 276 16.81 21.16 3.65
CA GLU A 276 15.58 20.95 4.45
C GLU A 276 14.38 20.62 3.54
N THR A 277 14.34 21.19 2.34
CA THR A 277 13.29 20.95 1.34
C THR A 277 13.92 20.70 -0.03
N ALA A 278 13.91 19.46 -0.50
CA ALA A 278 14.39 19.14 -1.84
C ALA A 278 13.44 19.64 -2.94
N GLY A 279 13.95 19.88 -4.15
CA GLY A 279 13.16 20.34 -5.29
C GLY A 279 12.26 19.25 -5.91
N PRO A 280 11.47 19.58 -6.95
CA PRO A 280 10.60 18.61 -7.63
C PRO A 280 11.32 17.40 -8.22
N GLU A 281 12.59 17.56 -8.59
CA GLU A 281 13.47 16.53 -9.14
C GLU A 281 13.74 15.38 -8.16
N PHE A 282 13.58 15.60 -6.84
CA PHE A 282 13.90 14.63 -5.81
C PHE A 282 13.30 13.24 -6.07
N TYR A 283 11.99 13.15 -6.31
CA TYR A 283 11.36 11.84 -6.49
C TYR A 283 11.67 11.21 -7.84
N PHE A 284 11.95 12.01 -8.88
CA PHE A 284 12.46 11.46 -10.14
C PHE A 284 13.81 10.79 -9.92
N LEU A 285 14.72 11.43 -9.17
CA LEU A 285 16.02 10.86 -8.82
C LEU A 285 15.87 9.62 -7.93
N VAL A 286 14.98 9.67 -6.93
CA VAL A 286 14.69 8.50 -6.08
C VAL A 286 14.23 7.32 -6.92
N LEU A 287 13.31 7.52 -7.87
CA LEU A 287 12.83 6.43 -8.73
C LEU A 287 13.96 5.88 -9.61
N LEU A 288 14.80 6.73 -10.20
CA LEU A 288 15.94 6.31 -11.00
C LEU A 288 16.98 5.51 -10.20
N VAL A 289 17.21 5.88 -8.94
CA VAL A 289 18.22 5.24 -8.08
C VAL A 289 17.68 3.99 -7.39
N LYS A 290 16.40 3.97 -7.01
CA LYS A 290 15.81 2.89 -6.20
C LYS A 290 15.10 1.81 -7.01
N PHE A 291 14.69 2.08 -8.25
CA PHE A 291 14.20 1.02 -9.14
C PHE A 291 15.35 0.15 -9.65
N SER A 292 15.11 -1.15 -9.75
CA SER A 292 16.03 -2.02 -10.46
C SER A 292 16.14 -1.63 -11.93
N PRO A 293 17.28 -1.97 -12.58
CA PRO A 293 17.41 -1.83 -14.03
C PRO A 293 16.29 -2.53 -14.80
N PHE A 294 15.68 -3.60 -14.26
CA PHE A 294 14.61 -4.33 -14.93
C PHE A 294 13.31 -3.51 -15.02
N ILE A 295 12.90 -2.86 -13.92
CA ILE A 295 11.72 -1.97 -13.95
C ILE A 295 11.97 -0.77 -14.85
N LEU A 296 13.17 -0.16 -14.79
CA LEU A 296 13.51 0.99 -15.64
C LEU A 296 13.49 0.62 -17.12
N LEU A 297 14.13 -0.49 -17.51
CA LEU A 297 14.14 -0.96 -18.89
C LEU A 297 12.75 -1.39 -19.35
N GLY A 298 12.00 -2.13 -18.53
CA GLY A 298 10.62 -2.54 -18.83
C GLY A 298 9.72 -1.35 -19.11
N THR A 299 9.76 -0.35 -18.21
CA THR A 299 9.04 0.92 -18.37
C THR A 299 9.45 1.66 -19.64
N PHE A 300 10.76 1.78 -19.90
CA PHE A 300 11.29 2.44 -21.10
C PHE A 300 10.84 1.73 -22.39
N PHE A 301 10.92 0.40 -22.45
CA PHE A 301 10.48 -0.38 -23.60
C PHE A 301 8.97 -0.29 -23.80
N TYR A 302 8.18 -0.33 -22.72
CA TYR A 302 6.73 -0.17 -22.78
C TYR A 302 6.34 1.15 -23.43
N PHE A 303 6.88 2.27 -22.95
CA PHE A 303 6.58 3.58 -23.51
C PHE A 303 7.12 3.75 -24.93
N SER A 304 8.36 3.34 -25.19
CA SER A 304 8.99 3.44 -26.51
C SER A 304 8.23 2.64 -27.57
N TRP A 305 7.75 1.44 -27.21
CA TRP A 305 6.97 0.59 -28.10
C TRP A 305 5.59 1.17 -28.41
N ASN A 306 4.90 1.71 -27.40
CA ASN A 306 3.61 2.36 -27.61
C ASN A 306 3.74 3.67 -28.39
N LEU A 307 4.81 4.44 -28.17
CA LEU A 307 5.13 5.64 -28.94
C LEU A 307 5.45 5.29 -30.40
N TYR A 308 6.28 4.28 -30.64
CA TYR A 308 6.56 3.77 -31.98
C TYR A 308 5.27 3.38 -32.71
N LYS A 309 4.35 2.69 -32.00
CA LYS A 309 3.06 2.32 -32.57
C LYS A 309 2.20 3.52 -32.94
N ALA A 310 2.16 4.52 -32.07
CA ALA A 310 1.44 5.76 -32.32
C ALA A 310 1.99 6.51 -33.54
N ILE A 311 3.32 6.67 -33.64
CA ILE A 311 3.99 7.36 -34.75
C ILE A 311 3.75 6.63 -36.08
N LYS A 312 3.76 5.30 -36.09
CA LYS A 312 3.48 4.48 -37.29
C LYS A 312 2.00 4.40 -37.65
N GLY A 313 1.11 5.06 -36.90
CA GLY A 313 -0.32 5.05 -37.15
C GLY A 313 -0.97 3.68 -36.94
N TYR A 314 -0.34 2.77 -36.20
CA TYR A 314 -0.97 1.51 -35.85
C TYR A 314 -2.17 1.78 -34.94
N LYS A 315 -3.31 1.14 -35.21
CA LYS A 315 -4.47 1.19 -34.30
C LYS A 315 -4.05 0.62 -32.95
N ILE A 316 -3.96 1.48 -31.93
CA ILE A 316 -3.68 1.07 -30.56
C ILE A 316 -4.96 0.44 -30.00
N ALA A 317 -4.98 -0.89 -29.96
CA ALA A 317 -6.06 -1.62 -29.30
C ALA A 317 -5.95 -1.42 -27.78
N PHE A 318 -7.01 -0.92 -27.14
CA PHE A 318 -7.10 -0.83 -25.69
C PHE A 318 -7.25 -2.23 -25.09
N THR A 319 -6.11 -2.85 -24.80
CA THR A 319 -6.01 -4.15 -24.13
C THR A 319 -6.49 -4.07 -22.68
N SER A 320 -6.83 -5.20 -22.07
CA SER A 320 -7.22 -5.25 -20.65
C SER A 320 -6.09 -4.75 -19.75
N GLU A 321 -4.85 -5.06 -20.10
CA GLU A 321 -3.63 -4.58 -19.48
C GLU A 321 -3.56 -3.05 -19.51
N MET A 322 -3.73 -2.44 -20.70
CA MET A 322 -3.72 -0.97 -20.86
C MET A 322 -4.79 -0.28 -20.03
N LYS A 323 -5.98 -0.86 -19.91
CA LYS A 323 -7.04 -0.28 -19.09
C LYS A 323 -6.71 -0.31 -17.59
N VAL A 324 -6.13 -1.40 -17.09
CA VAL A 324 -5.63 -1.48 -15.70
C VAL A 324 -4.55 -0.43 -15.47
N ILE A 325 -3.59 -0.33 -16.40
CA ILE A 325 -2.50 0.64 -16.35
C ILE A 325 -3.05 2.07 -16.31
N ILE A 326 -3.98 2.42 -17.19
CA ILE A 326 -4.52 3.78 -17.24
C ILE A 326 -5.33 4.10 -15.98
N PHE A 327 -6.21 3.19 -15.54
CA PHE A 327 -7.01 3.40 -14.33
C PHE A 327 -6.11 3.59 -13.10
N THR A 328 -5.20 2.65 -12.84
CA THR A 328 -4.30 2.76 -11.68
C THR A 328 -3.29 3.91 -11.83
N GLY A 329 -2.82 4.16 -13.05
CA GLY A 329 -1.83 5.19 -13.37
C GLY A 329 -2.31 6.61 -13.14
N ILE A 330 -3.59 6.92 -13.37
CA ILE A 330 -4.14 8.24 -13.04
C ILE A 330 -4.05 8.51 -11.52
N PHE A 331 -4.37 7.51 -10.69
CA PHE A 331 -4.20 7.63 -9.25
C PHE A 331 -2.73 7.83 -8.87
N TYR A 332 -1.84 6.98 -9.38
CA TYR A 332 -0.43 7.03 -9.00
C TYR A 332 0.29 8.28 -9.51
N LEU A 333 -0.13 8.83 -10.65
CA LEU A 333 0.30 10.16 -11.10
C LEU A 333 -0.14 11.24 -10.12
N GLY A 334 -1.41 11.22 -9.69
CA GLY A 334 -1.92 12.14 -8.67
C GLY A 334 -1.15 12.02 -7.34
N TYR A 335 -0.90 10.80 -6.88
CA TYR A 335 -0.07 10.53 -5.70
C TYR A 335 1.33 11.12 -5.86
N PHE A 336 2.02 10.82 -6.97
CA PHE A 336 3.35 11.32 -7.25
C PHE A 336 3.41 12.85 -7.27
N LEU A 337 2.42 13.51 -7.89
CA LEU A 337 2.34 14.97 -7.92
C LEU A 337 2.13 15.56 -6.52
N VAL A 338 1.21 15.02 -5.73
CA VAL A 338 0.99 15.46 -4.34
C VAL A 338 2.25 15.28 -3.50
N MET A 339 2.93 14.14 -3.62
CA MET A 339 4.20 13.92 -2.93
C MET A 339 5.26 14.92 -3.37
N THR A 340 5.36 15.21 -4.67
CA THR A 340 6.35 16.15 -5.22
C THR A 340 6.15 17.59 -4.74
N LEU A 341 4.89 17.99 -4.55
CA LEU A 341 4.50 19.31 -4.02
C LEU A 341 4.67 19.43 -2.49
N SER A 342 4.77 18.31 -1.77
CA SER A 342 4.96 18.27 -0.33
C SER A 342 6.37 18.75 0.05
N SER A 343 6.47 19.64 1.05
CA SER A 343 7.77 20.11 1.58
C SER A 343 8.54 18.97 2.25
N LYS A 344 7.83 18.09 2.97
CA LYS A 344 8.41 16.87 3.53
C LYS A 344 8.63 15.84 2.44
N LYS A 345 9.89 15.47 2.21
CA LYS A 345 10.29 14.46 1.24
C LYS A 345 11.15 13.38 1.89
N ILE A 346 10.82 12.11 1.58
CA ILE A 346 11.52 10.93 2.07
C ILE A 346 11.45 9.87 0.96
N ASP A 347 12.56 9.22 0.66
CA ASP A 347 12.69 8.26 -0.44
C ASP A 347 11.64 7.12 -0.39
N ARG A 348 11.37 6.59 0.81
CA ARG A 348 10.41 5.48 1.03
C ARG A 348 8.97 5.80 0.63
N TYR A 349 8.59 7.06 0.47
CA TYR A 349 7.25 7.39 -0.06
C TYR A 349 7.06 6.85 -1.48
N MET A 350 8.13 6.64 -2.23
CA MET A 350 8.10 6.04 -3.56
C MET A 350 7.88 4.52 -3.55
N VAL A 351 7.98 3.82 -2.41
CA VAL A 351 7.62 2.39 -2.28
C VAL A 351 6.20 2.13 -2.81
N THR A 352 5.30 3.10 -2.61
CA THR A 352 3.90 3.05 -3.04
C THR A 352 3.72 2.84 -4.54
N LEU A 353 4.70 3.25 -5.35
CA LEU A 353 4.65 3.19 -6.81
C LEU A 353 5.08 1.83 -7.38
N PHE A 354 5.80 1.01 -6.60
CA PHE A 354 6.41 -0.24 -7.09
C PHE A 354 5.38 -1.22 -7.68
N PRO A 355 4.23 -1.50 -7.04
CA PRO A 355 3.25 -2.40 -7.63
C PRO A 355 2.70 -1.92 -8.96
N TYR A 356 2.59 -0.60 -9.18
CA TYR A 356 2.13 -0.01 -10.43
C TYR A 356 3.17 -0.11 -11.55
N PHE A 357 4.42 0.28 -11.26
CA PHE A 357 5.49 0.20 -12.26
C PHE A 357 5.80 -1.24 -12.67
N ALA A 358 5.57 -2.23 -11.80
CA ALA A 358 5.67 -3.64 -12.18
C ALA A 358 4.58 -4.11 -13.17
N VAL A 359 3.51 -3.33 -13.38
CA VAL A 359 2.48 -3.60 -14.42
C VAL A 359 2.91 -3.09 -15.80
N LEU A 360 3.77 -2.06 -15.85
CA LEU A 360 4.32 -1.48 -17.08
C LEU A 360 5.39 -2.40 -17.67
#